data_AF-A0A944LH31-F1
#
_entry.id   AF-A0A944LH31-F1
#
_cell.length_a   1.000
_cell.length_b   1.000
_cell.length_c   1.000
_cell.angle_alpha   90.00
_cell.angle_beta   90.00
_cell.angle_gamma   90.00
#
_symmetry.space_group_name_H-M   'P 1'
#
loop_
_entity.id
_entity.type
_entity.pdbx_description
1 polymer ?
#
loop_
_entity_poly.entity_id
_entity_poly.type
_entity_poly.pdbx_seq_one_letter_code
_entity_poly.pdbx_strand_id
1 'polypeptide(L)' 'SFEKALGNPIPYEITGRRAGDLPAFWADPTSALADLSWSTTKTLDQMCEDHWRWQKNNPNGYTA' A
#
# COMPACT_ATOMS: atom_id res chain seq x y z
N SER A 1 -2.64 -0.56 -9.11
CA SER A 1 -1.60 0.40 -8.71
C SER A 1 -0.22 -0.23 -8.62
N PHE A 2 -0.06 -1.36 -7.91
CA PHE A 2 1.25 -2.01 -7.79
C PHE A 2 1.78 -2.59 -9.11
N GLU A 3 0.95 -3.30 -9.89
CA GLU A 3 1.32 -3.77 -11.25
C GLU A 3 1.72 -2.60 -12.18
N LYS A 4 1.10 -1.43 -12.01
CA LYS A 4 1.48 -0.22 -12.76
C LYS A 4 2.89 0.25 -12.38
N ALA A 5 3.21 0.25 -11.08
CA ALA A 5 4.55 0.60 -10.59
C ALA A 5 5.63 -0.41 -11.05
N LEU A 6 5.28 -1.70 -11.12
CA LEU A 6 6.17 -2.74 -11.64
C LEU A 6 6.35 -2.68 -13.17
N GLY A 7 5.31 -2.26 -13.89
CA GLY A 7 5.26 -2.25 -15.35
C GLY A 7 4.86 -3.60 -15.98
N ASN A 8 4.48 -4.58 -15.16
CA ASN A 8 4.00 -5.90 -15.60
C ASN A 8 2.94 -6.48 -14.64
N PRO A 9 2.12 -7.43 -15.09
CA PRO A 9 1.15 -8.11 -14.24
C PRO A 9 1.80 -8.94 -13.13
N ILE A 10 1.17 -9.00 -11.96
CA ILE A 10 1.55 -9.86 -10.84
C ILE A 10 0.63 -11.09 -10.84
N PRO A 11 1.18 -12.31 -11.03
CA PRO A 11 0.39 -13.53 -10.92
C PRO A 11 -0.23 -13.67 -9.51
N TYR A 12 -1.51 -14.02 -9.44
CA TYR A 12 -2.21 -14.32 -8.18
C TYR A 12 -3.18 -15.48 -8.36
N GLU A 13 -3.55 -16.11 -7.25
CA GLU A 13 -4.58 -17.14 -7.17
C GLU A 13 -5.59 -16.77 -6.08
N ILE A 14 -6.87 -17.01 -6.34
CA ILE A 14 -7.93 -16.80 -5.35
C ILE A 14 -7.98 -18.02 -4.44
N THR A 15 -7.77 -17.80 -3.15
CA THR A 15 -7.82 -18.84 -2.12
C THR A 15 -8.97 -18.58 -1.13
N GLY A 16 -9.14 -19.46 -0.15
CA GLY A 16 -10.16 -19.30 0.89
C GLY A 16 -9.97 -18.02 1.71
N ARG A 17 -11.05 -17.56 2.36
CA ARG A 17 -10.98 -16.40 3.26
C ARG A 17 -10.05 -16.68 4.44
N ARG A 18 -9.19 -15.73 4.76
CA ARG A 18 -8.37 -15.78 5.97
C ARG A 18 -9.23 -15.52 7.20
N ALA A 19 -9.14 -16.38 8.21
CA ALA A 19 -9.91 -16.24 9.43
C ALA A 19 -9.57 -14.91 10.13
N GLY A 20 -10.59 -14.14 10.51
CA GLY A 20 -10.44 -12.82 11.13
C GLY A 20 -10.51 -11.63 10.17
N ASP A 21 -10.41 -11.83 8.85
CA ASP A 21 -10.53 -10.73 7.89
C ASP A 21 -12.00 -10.27 7.73
N LEU A 22 -12.23 -8.96 7.89
CA LEU A 22 -13.47 -8.31 7.51
C LEU A 22 -13.53 -8.08 5.98
N PRO A 23 -14.72 -7.96 5.38
CA PRO A 23 -14.84 -7.72 3.93
C PRO A 23 -14.23 -6.40 3.45
N ALA A 24 -14.39 -5.32 4.23
CA ALA A 24 -13.83 -4.01 3.92
C ALA A 24 -13.84 -3.11 5.18
N PHE A 25 -12.89 -2.18 5.25
CA PHE A 25 -12.84 -1.13 6.27
C PHE A 25 -11.99 0.06 5.78
N TRP A 26 -12.29 1.26 6.25
CA TRP A 26 -11.51 2.48 6.01
C TRP A 26 -11.79 3.50 7.12
N ALA A 27 -10.90 4.48 7.28
CA ALA A 27 -11.04 5.54 8.27
C ALA A 27 -11.82 6.75 7.70
N ASP A 28 -12.59 7.42 8.55
CA ASP A 28 -12.99 8.81 8.33
C ASP A 28 -11.92 9.72 8.96
N PRO A 29 -11.14 10.48 8.18
CA PRO A 29 -10.04 11.29 8.69
C PRO A 29 -10.48 12.68 9.19
N THR A 30 -11.78 12.99 9.22
CA THR A 30 -12.30 14.34 9.49
C THR A 30 -11.80 14.90 10.84
N SER A 31 -11.77 14.10 11.90
CA SER A 31 -11.27 14.54 13.21
C SER A 31 -9.77 14.87 13.19
N ALA A 32 -8.95 14.07 12.50
CA ALA A 32 -7.51 14.34 12.40
C ALA A 32 -7.24 15.65 11.65
N LEU A 33 -8.04 15.95 10.62
CA LEU A 33 -7.97 17.23 9.93
C LEU A 33 -8.40 18.39 10.83
N ALA A 34 -9.52 18.26 11.54
CA ALA A 34 -10.05 19.33 12.39
C ALA A 34 -9.15 19.64 13.60
N ASP A 35 -8.70 18.59 14.30
CA ASP A 35 -8.06 18.74 15.61
C ASP A 35 -6.54 18.90 15.47
N LEU A 36 -5.93 18.28 14.45
CA LEU A 36 -4.48 18.26 14.26
C LEU A 36 -4.04 19.06 13.04
N SER A 37 -4.97 19.57 12.23
CA SER A 37 -4.66 20.17 10.91
C SER A 37 -3.83 19.25 10.02
N TRP A 38 -4.03 17.93 10.16
CA TRP A 38 -3.23 16.91 9.47
C TRP A 38 -4.06 16.16 8.42
N SER A 39 -3.46 15.89 7.28
CA SER A 39 -4.03 15.05 6.23
C SER A 39 -2.95 14.27 5.47
N THR A 40 -3.34 13.14 4.88
CA THR A 40 -2.46 12.38 3.98
C THR A 40 -2.25 13.13 2.68
N THR A 41 -1.00 13.21 2.22
CA THR A 41 -0.64 13.95 0.99
C THR A 41 -0.25 13.03 -0.17
N LYS A 42 -0.20 11.71 0.06
CA LYS A 42 0.24 10.72 -0.91
C LYS A 42 -0.93 9.90 -1.43
N THR A 43 -0.90 9.61 -2.73
CA THR A 43 -1.86 8.72 -3.39
C THR A 43 -1.41 7.26 -3.29
N LEU A 44 -2.33 6.32 -3.54
CA LEU A 44 -2.00 4.90 -3.60
C LEU A 44 -0.93 4.57 -4.66
N ASP A 45 -0.96 5.25 -5.81
CA ASP A 45 0.04 5.05 -6.87
C ASP A 45 1.43 5.48 -6.41
N GLN A 46 1.56 6.63 -5.75
CA GLN A 46 2.84 7.10 -5.17
C GLN A 46 3.36 6.12 -4.10
N MET A 47 2.48 5.58 -3.25
CA MET A 47 2.86 4.58 -2.26
C MET A 47 3.40 3.30 -2.91
N CYS A 48 2.75 2.82 -3.98
CA CYS A 48 3.22 1.65 -4.74
C CYS A 48 4.57 1.91 -5.42
N GLU A 49 4.76 3.08 -6.04
CA GLU A 49 6.01 3.48 -6.70
C GLU A 49 7.18 3.57 -5.71
N ASP A 50 6.98 4.23 -4.58
CA ASP A 50 8.00 4.38 -3.54
C ASP A 50 8.38 3.02 -2.94
N HIS A 51 7.40 2.15 -2.71
CA HIS A 51 7.64 0.78 -2.23
C HIS A 51 8.43 -0.05 -3.25
N TRP A 52 8.04 -0.02 -4.53
CA TRP A 52 8.76 -0.77 -5.57
C TRP A 52 10.18 -0.25 -5.76
N ARG A 53 10.37 1.08 -5.75
CA ARG A 53 11.72 1.68 -5.82
C ARG A 53 12.61 1.17 -4.70
N TRP A 54 12.09 1.07 -3.47
CA TRP A 54 12.83 0.48 -2.34
C TRP A 54 13.16 -1.00 -2.60
N GLN A 55 12.15 -1.83 -2.88
CA GLN A 55 12.32 -3.28 -3.03
C GLN A 55 13.24 -3.64 -4.20
N LYS A 56 13.16 -2.91 -5.32
CA LYS A 56 14.02 -3.08 -6.50
C LYS A 56 15.49 -2.79 -6.17
N ASN A 57 15.75 -1.74 -5.40
CA ASN A 57 17.12 -1.33 -5.05
C ASN A 57 17.68 -2.10 -3.84
N ASN A 58 16.82 -2.71 -3.03
CA ASN A 58 17.19 -3.43 -1.82
C ASN A 58 16.50 -4.81 -1.82
N PRO A 59 16.84 -5.71 -2.77
CA PRO A 59 16.14 -6.98 -2.93
C PRO A 59 16.22 -7.88 -1.69
N ASN A 60 17.29 -7.75 -0.91
CA ASN A 60 17.52 -8.48 0.33
C ASN A 60 17.29 -7.61 1.59
N GLY A 61 16.59 -6.48 1.45
CA GLY A 61 16.40 -5.53 2.54
C GLY A 61 17.71 -4.87 2.99
N TYR A 62 17.84 -4.62 4.29
CA TYR A 62 18.95 -3.86 4.87
C TYR A 62 20.28 -4.64 5.00
N THR A 63 20.29 -5.96 4.81
CA THR A 63 21.45 -6.83 5.11
C THR A 63 22.31 -7.15 3.89
N ALA A 64 22.39 -6.23 2.91
CA ALA A 64 23.25 -6.41 1.73
C ALA A 64 24.72 -6.11 2.04
#